data_AF-A0A534C3U4-F1
#
_entry.id   AF-A0A534C3U4-F1
#
_cell.length_a   1.000
_cell.length_b   1.000
_cell.length_c   1.000
_cell.angle_alpha   90.00
_cell.angle_beta   90.00
_cell.angle_gamma   90.00
#
_symmetry.space_group_name_H-M   'P 1'
#
loop_
_entity.id
_entity.type
_entity.pdbx_description
1 polymer ?
#
loop_
_entity_poly.entity_id
_entity_poly.type
_entity_poly.pdbx_seq_one_letter_code
_entity_poly.pdbx_strand_id
1 'polypeptide(L)'
;MRRRALLLSAVVLLLAAAALLLPVKESVRAALVVSVASVLGASAAFFVGRTLARGWTERRIAAWPKFRALDGALAARGFWIVLLTRLSPLFPFNLLNYAYGATAVRPRDYITGSWLGMLPATVLYVYAGSAAASLAQALAGGALAGRTAALLLLVLGLAATVAVVVLVTRLARAQLEHELAA
;
A
#
# COMPACT_ATOMS: atom_id res chain seq x y z
N MET A 1 2.40 -20.34 14.70
CA MET A 1 2.64 -18.95 15.18
C MET A 1 3.93 -18.28 14.63
N ARG A 2 4.52 -18.67 13.49
CA ARG A 2 5.85 -18.15 13.03
C ARG A 2 5.87 -17.28 11.76
N ARG A 3 4.74 -16.73 11.27
CA ARG A 3 4.71 -15.99 9.97
C ARG A 3 4.55 -14.46 10.05
N ARG A 4 4.47 -13.86 11.24
CA ARG A 4 4.27 -12.40 11.39
C ARG A 4 5.56 -11.56 11.32
N ALA A 5 6.74 -12.21 11.39
CA ALA A 5 8.03 -11.51 11.49
C ALA A 5 8.58 -10.93 10.16
N LEU A 6 8.09 -11.39 9.00
CA LEU A 6 8.63 -10.96 7.68
C LEU A 6 7.94 -9.72 7.09
N LEU A 7 6.73 -9.38 7.54
CA LEU A 7 6.01 -8.18 7.09
C LEU A 7 6.40 -6.92 7.88
N LEU A 8 6.91 -7.10 9.09
CA LEU A 8 7.37 -6.01 9.94
C LEU A 8 8.77 -5.52 9.55
N SER A 9 9.68 -6.38 9.09
CA SER A 9 11.05 -5.99 8.75
C SER A 9 11.12 -5.04 7.54
N ALA A 10 10.36 -5.31 6.47
CA ALA A 10 10.39 -4.50 5.25
C ALA A 10 9.74 -3.12 5.43
N VAL A 11 8.63 -3.03 6.16
CA VAL A 11 7.91 -1.77 6.41
C VAL A 11 8.68 -0.89 7.39
N VAL A 12 9.30 -1.47 8.43
CA VAL A 12 10.12 -0.71 9.40
C VAL A 12 11.43 -0.21 8.75
N LEU A 13 12.08 -1.01 7.91
CA LEU A 13 13.26 -0.57 7.16
C LEU A 13 12.94 0.52 6.13
N LEU A 14 11.78 0.45 5.47
CA LEU A 14 11.35 1.48 4.51
C LEU A 14 11.05 2.82 5.19
N LEU A 15 10.34 2.78 6.33
CA LEU A 15 9.97 3.97 7.09
C LEU A 15 11.19 4.61 7.77
N ALA A 16 12.13 3.81 8.27
CA ALA A 16 13.38 4.29 8.87
C ALA A 16 14.32 4.94 7.84
N ALA A 17 14.44 4.37 6.64
CA ALA A 17 15.24 4.95 5.56
C ALA A 17 14.64 6.25 5.00
N ALA A 18 13.30 6.36 4.97
CA ALA A 18 12.60 7.56 4.52
C ALA A 18 12.69 8.73 5.53
N ALA A 19 12.73 8.44 6.83
CA ALA A 19 12.81 9.44 7.89
C ALA A 19 14.20 10.04 8.08
N LEU A 20 15.27 9.31 7.73
CA LEU A 20 16.63 9.70 8.12
C LEU A 20 17.31 10.67 7.17
N LEU A 21 16.77 10.90 5.96
CA LEU A 21 17.64 11.34 4.87
C LEU A 21 17.48 12.77 4.33
N LEU A 22 16.32 13.42 4.19
CA LEU A 22 16.33 14.57 3.24
C LEU A 22 15.47 15.83 3.53
N PRO A 23 16.04 17.05 3.35
CA PRO A 23 15.34 18.34 3.33
C PRO A 23 14.49 18.55 2.05
N VAL A 24 13.57 19.53 2.10
CA VAL A 24 12.38 19.75 1.25
C VAL A 24 12.59 19.77 -0.29
N LYS A 25 13.83 19.82 -0.82
CA LYS A 25 14.13 19.72 -2.28
C LYS A 25 14.22 18.29 -2.83
N GLU A 26 14.15 17.29 -1.95
CA GLU A 26 14.43 15.89 -2.25
C GLU A 26 13.18 15.00 -2.31
N SER A 27 11.97 15.57 -2.17
CA SER A 27 10.72 14.78 -2.15
C SER A 27 10.50 13.97 -3.43
N VAL A 28 10.97 14.45 -4.58
CA VAL A 28 10.92 13.70 -5.85
C VAL A 28 11.87 12.50 -5.82
N ARG A 29 13.08 12.66 -5.29
CA ARG A 29 14.04 11.55 -5.13
C ARG A 29 13.51 10.52 -4.13
N ALA A 30 12.95 10.97 -3.01
CA ALA A 30 12.29 10.10 -2.05
C ALA A 30 11.12 9.33 -2.68
N ALA A 31 10.27 10.00 -3.47
CA ALA A 31 9.18 9.34 -4.18
C ALA A 31 9.66 8.30 -5.19
N LEU A 32 10.71 8.60 -5.96
CA LEU A 32 11.30 7.65 -6.89
C LEU A 32 11.89 6.43 -6.17
N VAL A 33 12.66 6.65 -5.10
CA VAL A 33 13.28 5.56 -4.32
C VAL A 33 12.20 4.69 -3.67
N VAL A 34 11.20 5.28 -3.02
CA VAL A 34 10.08 4.55 -2.40
C VAL A 34 9.27 3.80 -3.46
N SER A 35 9.02 4.42 -4.61
CA SER A 35 8.30 3.78 -5.71
C SER A 35 9.05 2.55 -6.22
N VAL A 36 10.34 2.67 -6.52
CA VAL A 36 11.17 1.54 -6.97
C VAL A 36 11.26 0.45 -5.90
N ALA A 37 11.56 0.80 -4.66
CA ALA A 37 11.65 -0.15 -3.56
C ALA A 37 10.34 -0.91 -3.33
N SER A 38 9.20 -0.21 -3.42
CA SER A 38 7.88 -0.82 -3.25
C SER A 38 7.56 -1.83 -4.35
N VAL A 39 7.89 -1.52 -5.61
CA VAL A 39 7.69 -2.43 -6.75
C VAL A 39 8.63 -3.63 -6.65
N LEU A 40 9.89 -3.43 -6.23
CA LEU A 40 10.83 -4.53 -6.02
C LEU A 40 10.35 -5.49 -4.93
N GLY A 41 9.91 -4.97 -3.78
CA GLY A 41 9.36 -5.80 -2.71
C GLY A 41 8.09 -6.54 -3.13
N ALA A 42 7.19 -5.86 -3.84
CA ALA A 42 5.98 -6.46 -4.39
C ALA A 42 6.30 -7.56 -5.43
N SER A 43 7.33 -7.34 -6.26
CA SER A 43 7.78 -8.30 -7.27
C SER A 43 8.41 -9.54 -6.61
N ALA A 44 9.22 -9.36 -5.58
CA ALA A 44 9.78 -10.47 -4.83
C ALA A 44 8.69 -11.37 -4.23
N ALA A 45 7.69 -10.79 -3.56
CA ALA A 45 6.55 -11.53 -3.02
C ALA A 45 5.74 -12.26 -4.12
N PHE A 46 5.58 -11.63 -5.28
CA PHE A 46 4.92 -12.22 -6.44
C PHE A 46 5.68 -13.42 -7.01
N PHE A 47 7.00 -13.36 -7.13
CA PHE A 47 7.80 -14.50 -7.58
C PHE A 47 7.83 -15.63 -6.55
N VAL A 48 7.89 -15.30 -5.25
CA VAL A 48 7.75 -16.29 -4.17
C VAL A 48 6.38 -16.98 -4.24
N GLY A 49 5.31 -16.22 -4.45
CA GLY A 49 3.98 -16.77 -4.67
C GLY A 49 3.95 -17.71 -5.87
N ARG A 50 4.60 -17.35 -6.98
CA ARG A 50 4.62 -18.16 -8.19
C ARG A 50 5.33 -19.49 -8.04
N THR A 51 6.48 -19.49 -7.38
CA THR A 51 7.26 -20.72 -7.21
C THR A 51 6.59 -21.65 -6.20
N LEU A 52 6.05 -21.12 -5.10
CA LEU A 52 5.46 -21.93 -4.04
C LEU A 52 4.02 -22.37 -4.32
N ALA A 53 3.24 -21.58 -5.06
CA ALA A 53 1.81 -21.85 -5.25
C ALA A 53 1.48 -22.61 -6.53
N ARG A 54 2.43 -22.84 -7.45
CA ARG A 54 2.17 -23.46 -8.76
C ARG A 54 1.37 -24.76 -8.68
N GLY A 55 1.79 -25.70 -7.83
CA GLY A 55 1.07 -26.96 -7.61
C GLY A 55 -0.26 -26.79 -6.86
N TRP A 56 -0.43 -25.75 -6.04
CA TRP A 56 -1.73 -25.44 -5.42
C TRP A 56 -2.72 -24.88 -6.46
N THR A 57 -2.25 -23.98 -7.33
CA THR A 57 -3.06 -23.36 -8.38
C THR A 57 -3.54 -24.39 -9.39
N GLU A 58 -2.66 -25.27 -9.87
CA GLU A 58 -3.02 -26.33 -10.83
C GLU A 58 -4.14 -27.23 -10.27
N ARG A 59 -4.03 -27.63 -8.99
CA ARG A 59 -5.08 -28.40 -8.30
C ARG A 59 -6.40 -27.64 -8.17
N ARG A 60 -6.35 -26.33 -7.90
CA ARG A 60 -7.56 -25.50 -7.77
C ARG A 60 -8.25 -25.23 -9.10
N ILE A 61 -7.48 -24.99 -10.16
CA ILE A 61 -7.99 -24.84 -11.54
C ILE A 61 -8.63 -26.14 -12.04
N ALA A 62 -8.10 -27.29 -11.65
CA ALA A 62 -8.68 -28.58 -11.97
C ALA A 62 -9.99 -28.83 -11.20
N ALA A 63 -10.03 -28.46 -9.91
CA ALA A 63 -11.16 -28.74 -9.04
C ALA A 63 -12.34 -27.75 -9.17
N TRP A 64 -12.12 -26.50 -9.64
CA TRP A 64 -13.15 -25.45 -9.64
C TRP A 64 -13.21 -24.67 -10.97
N PRO A 65 -14.29 -24.83 -11.77
CA PRO A 65 -14.44 -24.14 -13.06
C PRO A 65 -14.41 -22.61 -12.96
N LYS A 66 -14.96 -22.05 -11.88
CA LYS A 66 -14.91 -20.60 -11.61
C LYS A 66 -13.48 -20.09 -11.46
N PHE A 67 -12.59 -20.88 -10.86
CA PHE A 67 -11.19 -20.51 -10.67
C PHE A 67 -10.44 -20.50 -12.00
N ARG A 68 -10.76 -21.42 -12.92
CA ARG A 68 -10.24 -21.43 -14.29
C ARG A 68 -10.66 -20.20 -15.08
N ALA A 69 -11.93 -19.80 -14.97
CA ALA A 69 -12.43 -18.59 -15.62
C ALA A 69 -11.74 -17.33 -15.08
N LEU A 70 -11.53 -17.26 -13.76
CA LEU A 70 -10.79 -16.17 -13.12
C LEU A 70 -9.33 -16.10 -13.59
N ASP A 71 -8.64 -17.25 -13.63
CA ASP A 71 -7.26 -17.34 -14.08
C ASP A 71 -7.10 -16.94 -15.55
N GLY A 72 -8.07 -17.33 -16.41
CA GLY A 72 -8.14 -16.87 -17.80
C GLY A 72 -8.37 -15.37 -17.93
N ALA A 73 -9.24 -14.77 -17.11
CA ALA A 73 -9.45 -13.32 -17.09
C ALA A 73 -8.18 -12.57 -16.63
N LEU A 74 -7.47 -13.11 -15.63
CA LEU A 74 -6.18 -12.59 -15.16
C LEU A 74 -5.07 -12.72 -16.21
N ALA A 75 -5.07 -13.78 -17.02
CA ALA A 75 -4.15 -13.93 -18.14
C ALA A 75 -4.42 -12.92 -19.28
N ALA A 76 -5.70 -12.62 -19.55
CA ALA A 76 -6.10 -11.72 -20.64
C ALA A 76 -6.04 -10.23 -20.26
N ARG A 77 -6.42 -9.88 -19.03
CA ARG A 77 -6.56 -8.48 -18.55
C ARG A 77 -5.78 -8.19 -17.27
N GLY A 78 -4.71 -8.96 -17.01
CA GLY A 78 -3.93 -8.87 -15.77
C GLY A 78 -3.49 -7.47 -15.39
N PHE A 79 -3.07 -6.64 -16.37
CA PHE A 79 -2.65 -5.26 -16.12
C PHE A 79 -3.76 -4.43 -15.48
N TRP A 80 -4.96 -4.40 -16.08
CA TRP A 80 -6.09 -3.62 -15.58
C TRP A 80 -6.60 -4.14 -14.24
N ILE A 81 -6.62 -5.46 -14.07
CA ILE A 81 -7.06 -6.06 -12.81
C ILE A 81 -6.09 -5.68 -11.68
N VAL A 82 -4.78 -5.78 -11.91
CA VAL A 82 -3.77 -5.36 -10.93
C VAL A 82 -3.88 -3.85 -10.66
N LEU A 83 -3.97 -3.02 -11.69
CA LEU A 83 -4.08 -1.56 -11.54
C LEU A 83 -5.31 -1.15 -10.70
N LEU A 84 -6.49 -1.64 -11.06
CA LEU A 84 -7.74 -1.28 -10.39
C LEU A 84 -7.78 -1.79 -8.95
N THR A 85 -7.27 -2.99 -8.69
CA THR A 85 -7.20 -3.53 -7.32
C THR A 85 -6.16 -2.83 -6.46
N ARG A 86 -5.12 -2.22 -7.06
CA ARG A 86 -4.14 -1.39 -6.33
C ARG A 86 -4.66 -0.02 -5.99
N LEU A 87 -5.46 0.56 -6.88
CA LEU A 87 -6.18 1.81 -6.63
C LEU A 87 -7.31 1.63 -5.60
N SER A 88 -7.85 0.41 -5.50
CA SER A 88 -8.85 0.06 -4.50
C SER A 88 -8.21 -0.15 -3.12
N PRO A 89 -8.67 0.56 -2.07
CA PRO A 89 -8.18 0.38 -0.70
C PRO A 89 -8.73 -0.89 -0.03
N LEU A 90 -9.64 -1.62 -0.69
CA LEU A 90 -10.37 -2.74 -0.10
C LEU A 90 -9.49 -3.98 0.11
N PHE A 91 -8.40 -4.12 -0.65
CA PHE A 91 -7.62 -5.35 -0.69
C PHE A 91 -6.28 -5.21 0.03
N PRO A 92 -5.93 -6.12 0.96
CA PRO A 92 -4.63 -6.08 1.61
C PRO A 92 -3.51 -6.40 0.61
N PHE A 93 -2.63 -5.43 0.38
CA PHE A 93 -1.57 -5.52 -0.64
C PHE A 93 -0.70 -6.77 -0.52
N ASN A 94 -0.36 -7.18 0.70
CA ASN A 94 0.47 -8.36 0.93
C ASN A 94 -0.18 -9.63 0.37
N LEU A 95 -1.49 -9.79 0.57
CA LEU A 95 -2.22 -10.95 0.05
C LEU A 95 -2.26 -10.92 -1.48
N LEU A 96 -2.55 -9.75 -2.06
CA LEU A 96 -2.58 -9.58 -3.52
C LEU A 96 -1.23 -9.92 -4.17
N ASN A 97 -0.12 -9.54 -3.56
CA ASN A 97 1.22 -9.83 -4.09
C ASN A 97 1.41 -11.34 -4.31
N TYR A 98 1.07 -12.16 -3.32
CA TYR A 98 1.18 -13.62 -3.43
C TYR A 98 0.08 -14.23 -4.30
N ALA A 99 -1.15 -13.70 -4.22
CA ALA A 99 -2.28 -14.20 -4.99
C ALA A 99 -2.03 -14.04 -6.50
N TYR A 100 -1.61 -12.86 -6.95
CA TYR A 100 -1.20 -12.66 -8.34
C TYR A 100 0.00 -13.53 -8.72
N GLY A 101 0.90 -13.76 -7.76
CA GLY A 101 1.98 -14.73 -7.85
C GLY A 101 1.50 -16.12 -8.26
N ALA A 102 0.45 -16.59 -7.58
CA ALA A 102 -0.17 -17.89 -7.76
C ALA A 102 -1.00 -18.02 -9.04
N THR A 103 -1.38 -16.93 -9.69
CA THR A 103 -2.24 -16.95 -10.92
C THR A 103 -1.43 -16.80 -12.22
N ALA A 104 -2.11 -16.89 -13.35
CA ALA A 104 -1.57 -16.70 -14.70
C ALA A 104 -1.24 -15.23 -15.07
N VAL A 105 -1.26 -14.29 -14.12
CA VAL A 105 -0.85 -12.90 -14.36
C VAL A 105 0.61 -12.86 -14.83
N ARG A 106 0.85 -12.18 -15.96
CA ARG A 106 2.18 -12.00 -16.52
C ARG A 106 3.01 -11.07 -15.62
N PRO A 107 4.31 -11.34 -15.38
CA PRO A 107 5.17 -10.49 -14.56
C PRO A 107 5.18 -9.03 -15.01
N ARG A 108 5.23 -8.78 -16.31
CA ARG A 108 5.19 -7.43 -16.87
C ARG A 108 3.92 -6.68 -16.49
N ASP A 109 2.76 -7.34 -16.57
CA ASP A 109 1.45 -6.74 -16.30
C ASP A 109 1.30 -6.44 -14.80
N TYR A 110 1.84 -7.32 -13.94
CA TYR A 110 1.88 -7.11 -12.50
C TYR A 110 2.79 -5.93 -12.11
N ILE A 111 3.99 -5.86 -12.69
CA ILE A 111 4.98 -4.82 -12.36
C ILE A 111 4.48 -3.45 -12.81
N THR A 112 4.05 -3.31 -14.07
CA THR A 112 3.58 -2.02 -14.60
C THR A 112 2.26 -1.59 -13.97
N GLY A 113 1.33 -2.52 -13.77
CA GLY A 113 0.05 -2.25 -13.11
C GLY A 113 0.23 -1.87 -11.63
N SER A 114 1.12 -2.55 -10.91
CA SER A 114 1.42 -2.21 -9.51
C SER A 114 2.15 -0.88 -9.40
N TRP A 115 3.13 -0.61 -10.27
CA TRP A 115 3.83 0.66 -10.26
C TRP A 115 2.86 1.83 -10.47
N LEU A 116 2.06 1.79 -11.54
CA LEU A 116 1.10 2.85 -11.85
C LEU A 116 0.02 2.99 -10.77
N GLY A 117 -0.51 1.87 -10.26
CA GLY A 117 -1.56 1.88 -9.23
C GLY A 117 -1.09 2.35 -7.86
N MET A 118 0.20 2.18 -7.54
CA MET A 118 0.77 2.61 -6.26
C MET A 118 1.26 4.07 -6.28
N LEU A 119 1.54 4.65 -7.46
CA LEU A 119 2.07 6.01 -7.58
C LEU A 119 1.26 7.07 -6.80
N PRO A 120 -0.09 7.15 -6.90
CA PRO A 120 -0.84 8.17 -6.17
C PRO A 120 -0.67 8.04 -4.66
N ALA A 121 -0.72 6.81 -4.14
CA ALA A 121 -0.51 6.53 -2.72
C ALA A 121 0.93 6.84 -2.29
N THR A 122 1.93 6.49 -3.11
CA THR A 122 3.34 6.80 -2.84
C THR A 122 3.56 8.31 -2.73
N VAL A 123 3.02 9.09 -3.66
CA VAL A 123 3.12 10.56 -3.62
C VAL A 123 2.49 11.12 -2.34
N LEU A 124 1.28 10.65 -1.99
CA LEU A 124 0.59 11.07 -0.79
C LEU A 124 1.40 10.73 0.48
N TYR A 125 1.97 9.54 0.57
CA TYR A 125 2.79 9.14 1.73
C TYR A 125 4.09 9.93 1.84
N VAL A 126 4.78 10.17 0.72
CA VAL A 126 6.02 10.95 0.70
C VAL A 126 5.75 12.40 1.11
N TYR A 127 4.64 12.96 0.64
CA TYR A 127 4.19 14.30 1.04
C TYR A 127 3.83 14.35 2.54
N ALA A 128 3.07 13.38 3.04
CA ALA A 128 2.75 13.30 4.46
C ALA A 128 4.02 13.18 5.33
N GLY A 129 5.00 12.37 4.87
CA GLY A 129 6.29 12.23 5.53
C GLY A 129 7.12 13.52 5.52
N SER A 130 7.17 14.24 4.39
CA SER A 130 7.90 15.51 4.32
C SER A 130 7.26 16.61 5.16
N ALA A 131 5.92 16.65 5.23
CA ALA A 131 5.18 17.54 6.11
C ALA A 131 5.48 17.24 7.60
N ALA A 132 5.48 15.95 7.98
CA ALA A 132 5.82 15.52 9.34
C ALA A 132 7.28 15.86 9.69
N ALA A 133 8.23 15.67 8.76
CA ALA A 133 9.64 16.01 8.97
C ALA A 133 9.85 17.53 9.13
N SER A 134 9.19 18.33 8.29
CA SER A 134 9.23 19.80 8.38
C SER A 134 8.68 20.29 9.72
N LEU A 135 7.59 19.67 10.17
CA LEU A 135 6.98 19.93 11.47
C LEU A 135 7.92 19.59 12.63
N ALA A 136 8.60 18.43 12.57
CA ALA A 136 9.57 18.03 13.58
C ALA A 136 10.76 19.00 13.67
N GLN A 137 11.27 19.49 12.54
CA GLN A 137 12.33 20.49 12.50
C GLN A 137 11.89 21.83 13.10
N ALA A 138 10.66 22.28 12.80
CA ALA A 138 10.10 23.51 13.37
C ALA A 138 9.93 23.43 14.90
N LEU A 139 9.61 22.26 15.44
CA LEU A 139 9.54 22.03 16.90
C LEU A 139 10.93 22.04 17.57
N ALA A 140 11.98 21.63 16.84
CA ALA A 140 13.35 21.58 17.34
C ALA A 140 14.08 22.93 17.26
N GLY A 141 13.73 23.81 16.33
CA GLY A 141 14.45 25.06 15.98
C GLY A 141 14.37 26.23 16.97
N GLY A 142 13.87 26.06 18.19
CA GLY A 142 13.95 27.06 19.27
C GLY A 142 13.11 28.34 19.15
N ALA A 143 12.63 28.73 17.96
CA ALA A 143 11.78 29.90 17.79
C ALA A 143 10.35 29.65 18.30
N LEU A 144 9.91 30.38 19.34
CA LEU A 144 8.59 30.22 19.96
C LEU A 144 7.44 30.27 18.95
N ALA A 145 7.47 31.23 18.01
CA ALA A 145 6.42 31.40 16.99
C ALA A 145 6.29 30.18 16.06
N GLY A 146 7.42 29.62 15.62
CA GLY A 146 7.46 28.40 14.81
C GLY A 146 6.97 27.17 15.57
N ARG A 147 7.26 27.11 16.88
CA ARG A 147 6.85 26.01 17.76
C ARG A 147 5.33 26.00 18.02
N THR A 148 4.70 27.16 18.22
CA THR A 148 3.23 27.26 18.34
C THR A 148 2.51 26.90 17.05
N ALA A 149 2.97 27.40 15.90
CA ALA A 149 2.38 27.05 14.60
C ALA A 149 2.50 25.55 14.31
N ALA A 150 3.65 24.96 14.65
CA ALA A 150 3.88 23.53 14.55
C ALA A 150 2.93 22.72 15.46
N LEU A 151 2.81 23.06 16.74
CA LEU A 151 1.90 22.37 17.66
C LEU A 151 0.44 22.45 17.21
N LEU A 152 -0.01 23.61 16.70
CA LEU A 152 -1.36 23.76 16.16
C LEU A 152 -1.60 22.87 14.95
N LEU A 153 -0.67 22.83 13.99
CA LEU A 153 -0.75 21.94 12.83
C LEU A 153 -0.78 20.47 13.23
N LEU A 154 0.01 20.06 14.24
CA LEU A 154 0.00 18.69 14.76
C LEU A 154 -1.35 18.34 15.37
N VAL A 155 -1.88 19.19 16.27
CA VAL A 155 -3.16 18.95 16.95
C VAL A 155 -4.30 18.92 15.94
N LEU A 156 -4.34 19.86 15.00
CA LEU A 156 -5.34 19.90 13.93
C LEU A 156 -5.25 18.68 13.01
N GLY A 157 -4.03 18.29 12.60
CA GLY A 157 -3.82 17.11 11.75
C GLY A 157 -4.23 15.80 12.46
N LEU A 158 -3.91 15.67 13.74
CA LEU A 158 -4.31 14.52 14.55
C LEU A 158 -5.82 14.49 14.76
N ALA A 159 -6.44 15.62 15.10
CA ALA A 159 -7.88 15.75 15.24
C ALA A 159 -8.61 15.41 13.94
N ALA A 160 -8.12 15.91 12.79
CA ALA A 160 -8.65 15.58 11.47
C ALA A 160 -8.53 14.08 11.17
N THR A 161 -7.38 13.46 11.48
CA THR A 161 -7.17 12.02 11.29
C THR A 161 -8.15 11.21 12.13
N VAL A 162 -8.32 11.54 13.41
CA VAL A 162 -9.29 10.88 14.29
C VAL A 162 -10.71 11.06 13.76
N ALA A 163 -11.09 12.28 13.35
CA ALA A 163 -12.41 12.57 12.80
C ALA A 163 -12.69 11.74 11.54
N VAL A 164 -11.74 11.68 10.59
CA VAL A 164 -11.87 10.89 9.36
C VAL A 164 -12.00 9.40 9.67
N VAL A 165 -11.18 8.85 10.56
CA VAL A 165 -11.27 7.44 10.94
C VAL A 165 -12.64 7.13 11.55
N VAL A 166 -13.12 7.97 12.47
CA VAL A 166 -14.45 7.82 13.07
C VAL A 166 -15.55 7.90 12.02
N LEU A 167 -15.50 8.87 11.10
CA LEU A 167 -16.48 9.02 10.03
C LEU A 167 -16.50 7.80 9.11
N VAL A 168 -15.35 7.35 8.63
CA VAL A 168 -15.23 6.19 7.75
C VAL A 168 -15.73 4.92 8.45
N THR A 169 -15.37 4.71 9.72
CA THR A 169 -15.87 3.57 10.50
C THR A 169 -17.38 3.63 10.69
N ARG A 170 -17.95 4.82 10.96
CA ARG A 170 -19.40 5.00 11.11
C ARG A 170 -20.15 4.75 9.80
N LEU A 171 -19.65 5.29 8.69
CA LEU A 171 -20.24 5.09 7.36
C LEU A 171 -20.16 3.62 6.93
N ALA A 172 -19.00 2.98 7.10
CA ALA A 172 -18.83 1.57 6.78
C ALA A 172 -19.78 0.68 7.60
N ARG A 173 -19.94 0.96 8.90
CA ARG A 173 -20.87 0.23 9.77
C ARG A 173 -22.34 0.46 9.37
N ALA A 174 -22.73 1.69 9.07
CA ALA A 174 -24.09 2.01 8.64
C ALA A 174 -24.46 1.28 7.33
N GLN A 175 -23.53 1.21 6.37
CA GLN A 175 -23.75 0.49 5.12
C GLN A 175 -23.88 -1.02 5.35
N LEU A 176 -23.05 -1.60 6.23
CA LEU A 176 -23.13 -3.00 6.63
C LEU A 176 -24.47 -3.34 7.29
N GLU A 177 -24.96 -2.48 8.17
CA GLU A 177 -26.25 -2.68 8.84
C GLU A 177 -27.44 -2.57 7.86
N HIS A 178 -27.36 -1.69 6.84
CA HIS A 178 -28.36 -1.60 5.77
C HIS A 178 -28.40 -2.85 4.87
N GLU A 179 -27.24 -3.40 4.49
CA GLU A 179 -27.15 -4.62 3.66
C GLU A 179 -27.57 -5.89 4.43
N LEU A 180 -27.38 -5.92 5.76
CA LEU A 180 -27.84 -7.04 6.59
C LEU A 180 -29.34 -7.00 6.91
N ALA A 181 -29.98 -5.84 6.75
CA ALA A 181 -31.41 -5.63 6.99
C ALA A 181 -32.27 -5.75 5.73
N ALA A 182 -31.66 -5.84 4.54
CA ALA A 182 -32.30 -6.04 3.23
C ALA A 182 -32.34 -7.53 2.85
#